data_AF-A0AB37SDN4-F1
#
_entry.id   AF-A0AB37SDN4-F1
#
_cell.length_a   1.000
_cell.length_b   1.000
_cell.length_c   1.000
_cell.angle_alpha   90.00
_cell.angle_beta   90.00
_cell.angle_gamma   90.00
#
_symmetry.space_group_name_H-M   'P 1'
#
loop_
_entity.id
_entity.type
_entity.pdbx_description
1 polymer ?
#
loop_
_entity_poly.entity_id
_entity_poly.type
_entity_poly.pdbx_seq_one_letter_code
_entity_poly.pdbx_strand_id
1 'polypeptide(L)' 'MSWYCDAERELAHIRRSVGLLEQAQHAFINRSSVNDPAYWRVKLDKLRTRSERSKVLALQVDELLVRLERIQDSRCRK' A
#
# COMPACT_ATOMS: atom_id res chain seq x y z
N MET A 1 -5.36 19.82 11.41
CA MET A 1 -5.58 18.37 11.59
C MET A 1 -4.30 17.78 12.15
N SER A 2 -4.37 16.77 13.03
CA SER A 2 -3.15 16.11 13.55
C SER A 2 -2.51 15.26 12.45
N TRP A 3 -1.18 15.30 12.35
CA TRP A 3 -0.39 14.44 11.45
C TRP A 3 -0.78 12.96 11.54
N TYR A 4 -1.14 12.50 12.75
CA TYR A 4 -1.54 11.12 12.99
C TYR A 4 -2.86 10.76 12.26
N CYS A 5 -3.85 11.66 12.28
CA CYS A 5 -5.12 11.45 11.60
C CYS A 5 -4.96 11.44 10.08
N ASP A 6 -4.06 12.27 9.55
CA ASP A 6 -3.76 12.28 8.12
C ASP A 6 -3.04 11.00 7.69
N ALA A 7 -2.12 10.49 8.51
CA ALA A 7 -1.46 9.20 8.30
C ALA A 7 -2.45 8.02 8.33
N GLU A 8 -3.39 8.00 9.28
CA GLU A 8 -4.43 6.96 9.35
C GLU A 8 -5.35 6.98 8.13
N ARG A 9 -5.74 8.16 7.66
CA ARG A 9 -6.56 8.30 6.44
C ARG A 9 -5.82 7.82 5.21
N GLU A 10 -4.56 8.21 5.06
CA GLU A 10 -3.74 7.76 3.93
C GLU A 10 -3.56 6.24 3.96
N LEU A 11 -3.31 5.67 5.15
CA LEU A 11 -3.18 4.23 5.34
C LEU A 11 -4.47 3.47 5.03
N ALA A 12 -5.62 3.98 5.45
CA ALA A 12 -6.93 3.40 5.14
C ALA A 12 -7.21 3.39 3.63
N HIS A 13 -6.83 4.47 2.95
CA HIS A 13 -6.92 4.58 1.49
C HIS A 13 -6.03 3.54 0.80
N ILE A 14 -4.75 3.46 1.19
CA ILE A 14 -3.79 2.48 0.63
C ILE A 14 -4.28 1.05 0.87
N ARG A 15 -4.74 0.73 2.08
CA ARG A 15 -5.26 -0.60 2.41
C ARG A 15 -6.42 -1.02 1.50
N ARG A 16 -7.34 -0.08 1.20
CA ARG A 16 -8.45 -0.35 0.28
C ARG A 16 -7.96 -0.57 -1.15
N SER A 17 -7.01 0.24 -1.62
CA SER A 17 -6.42 0.08 -2.95
C SER A 17 -5.66 -1.24 -3.10
N VAL A 18 -4.87 -1.65 -2.10
CA VAL A 18 -4.21 -2.96 -2.08
C VAL A 18 -5.22 -4.10 -2.14
N GLY A 19 -6.31 -4.03 -1.37
CA GLY A 19 -7.38 -5.03 -1.45
C GLY A 19 -8.00 -5.15 -2.86
N LEU A 20 -8.18 -4.03 -3.56
CA LEU A 20 -8.64 -4.04 -4.94
C LEU A 20 -7.59 -4.66 -5.89
N LEU A 21 -6.31 -4.38 -5.69
CA LEU A 21 -5.23 -4.97 -6.47
C LEU A 21 -5.13 -6.49 -6.30
N GLU A 22 -5.34 -6.99 -5.08
CA GLU A 22 -5.38 -8.42 -4.78
C GLU A 22 -6.55 -9.12 -5.47
N GLN A 23 -7.72 -8.48 -5.50
CA GLN A 23 -8.93 -9.03 -6.14
C GLN A 23 -8.84 -8.98 -7.67
N ALA A 24 -8.33 -7.90 -8.22
CA ALA A 24 -8.32 -7.63 -9.65
C ALA A 24 -6.99 -8.00 -10.32
N GLN A 25 -6.24 -8.96 -9.76
CA GLN A 25 -4.91 -9.41 -10.22
C GLN A 25 -4.76 -9.56 -11.75
N HIS A 26 -5.86 -9.77 -12.49
CA HIS A 26 -5.87 -9.89 -13.95
C HIS A 26 -6.86 -8.95 -14.69
N ALA A 27 -7.58 -8.08 -14.00
CA ALA A 27 -8.71 -7.32 -14.57
C ALA A 27 -8.42 -5.84 -14.84
N PHE A 28 -7.30 -5.30 -14.33
CA PHE A 28 -6.95 -3.90 -14.60
C PHE A 28 -6.32 -3.75 -16.00
N ILE A 29 -7.16 -3.49 -16.99
CA ILE A 29 -6.75 -3.08 -18.35
C ILE A 29 -6.18 -1.65 -18.35
N ASN A 30 -6.49 -0.86 -17.32
CA ASN A 30 -6.14 0.55 -17.28
C ASN A 30 -4.75 0.79 -16.63
N ARG A 31 -3.83 1.45 -17.36
CA ARG A 31 -2.45 1.78 -16.93
C ARG A 31 -2.38 2.99 -15.99
N SER A 32 -3.34 3.13 -15.08
CA SER A 32 -3.29 4.17 -14.04
C SER A 32 -2.24 3.82 -12.99
N SER A 33 -1.53 4.82 -12.45
CA SER A 33 -0.55 4.65 -11.38
C SER A 33 -1.15 4.00 -10.12
N VAL A 34 -2.45 4.20 -9.87
CA VAL A 34 -3.22 3.57 -8.77
C VAL A 34 -3.30 2.05 -8.93
N ASN A 35 -3.14 1.52 -10.14
CA ASN A 35 -3.16 0.08 -10.43
C ASN A 35 -1.75 -0.57 -10.37
N ASP A 36 -0.72 0.25 -10.14
CA ASP A 36 0.67 -0.17 -10.04
C ASP A 36 1.06 -0.41 -8.57
N PRO A 37 1.41 -1.64 -8.17
CA PRO A 37 1.95 -1.93 -6.85
C PRO A 37 3.17 -1.06 -6.46
N ALA A 38 4.01 -0.68 -7.43
CA ALA A 38 5.20 0.13 -7.17
C ALA A 38 4.84 1.55 -6.69
N TYR A 39 3.75 2.12 -7.22
CA TYR A 39 3.23 3.43 -6.79
C TYR A 39 2.85 3.41 -5.30
N TRP A 40 2.19 2.34 -4.84
CA TRP A 40 1.80 2.20 -3.44
C TRP A 40 2.98 1.91 -2.51
N ARG A 41 3.98 1.15 -2.98
CA ARG A 41 5.21 0.90 -2.23
C ARG A 41 5.92 2.21 -1.88
N VAL A 42 6.05 3.13 -2.85
CA VAL A 42 6.66 4.46 -2.62
C VAL A 42 5.88 5.28 -1.58
N LYS A 43 4.54 5.19 -1.58
CA LYS A 43 3.72 5.88 -0.58
C LYS A 43 3.86 5.27 0.82
N LEU A 44 3.88 3.95 0.93
CA LEU A 44 4.07 3.26 2.20
C LEU A 44 5.44 3.53 2.81
N ASP A 45 6.50 3.62 2.00
CA ASP A 45 7.85 3.95 2.49
C ASP A 45 7.92 5.37 3.09
N LYS A 46 7.25 6.33 2.45
CA LYS A 46 7.06 7.69 2.99
C LYS A 46 6.23 7.71 4.28
N LEU A 47 5.23 6.84 4.39
CA LEU A 47 4.48 6.69 5.64
C LEU A 47 5.32 6.02 6.72
N ARG A 48 6.15 5.03 6.37
CA ARG A 48 7.03 4.31 7.30
C ARG A 48 7.99 5.24 8.02
N THR A 49 8.71 6.08 7.27
CA THR A 49 9.64 7.09 7.82
C THR A 49 8.94 8.09 8.74
N ARG A 50 7.68 8.43 8.45
CA ARG A 50 6.88 9.30 9.32
C ARG A 50 6.35 8.57 10.56
N SER A 51 6.10 7.27 10.44
CA SER A 51 5.46 6.43 11.46
C SER A 51 6.40 5.94 12.54
N GLU A 52 7.69 6.31 12.53
CA GLU A 52 8.68 5.95 13.56
C GLU A 52 8.22 6.29 14.98
N ARG A 53 7.32 7.29 15.12
CA ARG A 53 6.73 7.71 16.39
C ARG A 53 5.54 6.86 16.85
N SER A 54 4.99 5.98 16.00
CA SER A 54 3.85 5.10 16.29
C SER A 54 4.12 3.67 15.85
N LYS A 55 4.31 2.78 16.84
CA LYS A 55 4.49 1.34 16.61
C LYS A 55 3.30 0.71 15.88
N VAL A 56 2.08 1.18 16.15
CA VAL A 56 0.86 0.66 15.51
C VAL A 56 0.85 0.97 14.02
N LEU A 57 1.16 2.22 13.65
CA LEU A 57 1.22 2.61 12.24
C LEU A 57 2.35 1.87 11.52
N ALA A 58 3.52 1.74 12.15
CA ALA A 58 4.64 1.00 11.58
C ALA A 58 4.28 -0.46 11.26
N LEU A 59 3.61 -1.16 12.18
CA LEU A 59 3.17 -2.54 11.95
C LEU A 59 2.17 -2.65 10.80
N GLN A 60 1.22 -1.71 10.70
CA GLN A 60 0.23 -1.72 9.63
C GLN A 60 0.86 -1.39 8.26
N VAL A 61 1.86 -0.51 8.23
CA VAL A 61 2.63 -0.20 7.02
C VAL A 61 3.41 -1.43 6.56
N ASP A 62 4.10 -2.10 7.49
CA ASP A 62 4.89 -3.31 7.19
C ASP A 62 3.99 -4.46 6.69
N GLU A 63 2.80 -4.64 7.27
CA GLU A 63 1.78 -5.59 6.79
C GLU A 63 1.39 -5.32 5.33
N LEU A 64 1.15 -4.06 4.97
CA LEU A 64 0.77 -3.67 3.61
C LEU A 64 1.92 -3.82 2.61
N LEU A 65 3.16 -3.58 3.04
CA LEU A 65 4.35 -3.82 2.21
C LEU A 65 4.49 -5.30 1.85
N VAL A 66 4.34 -6.21 2.82
CA VAL A 66 4.39 -7.66 2.57
C VAL A 66 3.28 -8.10 1.61
N ARG A 67 2.07 -7.53 1.74
CA ARG A 67 0.97 -7.80 0.82
C ARG A 67 1.27 -7.34 -0.60
N LEU A 68 1.84 -6.15 -0.77
CA LEU A 68 2.25 -5.63 -2.08
C LEU A 68 3.37 -6.44 -2.73
N GLU A 69 4.31 -6.97 -1.95
CA GLU A 69 5.38 -7.85 -2.45
C GLU A 69 4.79 -9.14 -3.02
N ARG A 70 3.83 -9.76 -2.32
CA ARG A 70 3.13 -10.96 -2.83
C ARG A 70 2.38 -10.72 -4.15
N ILE A 71 1.79 -9.54 -4.32
CA ILE A 71 1.10 -9.15 -5.57
C ILE A 71 2.11 -8.96 -6.71
N GLN A 72 3.29 -8.42 -6.44
CA GLN A 72 4.35 -8.27 -7.44
C GLN A 72 4.93 -9.62 -7.84
N ASP A 73 5.21 -10.48 -6.86
CA ASP A 73 5.72 -11.84 -7.12
C ASP A 73 4.73 -12.67 -7.95
N SER A 74 3.43 -12.56 -7.68
CA SER A 74 2.40 -13.28 -8.44
C SER A 74 2.26 -12.76 -9.88
N ARG A 75 2.51 -11.47 -10.12
CA ARG A 75 2.57 -10.90 -11.47
C ARG A 75 3.84 -11.28 -12.23
N CYS A 76 4.97 -11.46 -11.52
CA CYS A 76 6.27 -11.77 -12.15
C CYS A 76 6.44 -13.26 -12.51
N ARG A 77 5.64 -14.16 -11.92
CA ARG A 77 5.66 -15.61 -12.21
C ARG A 77 4.75 -16.04 -13.39
N LYS A 78 4.16 -15.09 -14.12
CA LYS A 78 3.38 -15.33 -15.35
C LYS A 78 4.15 -14.85 -16.56
#